data_AF-A0A1T4KCE6-F1
#
_entry.id   AF-A0A1T4KCE6-F1
#
_cell.length_a   1.000
_cell.length_b   1.000
_cell.length_c   1.000
_cell.angle_alpha   90.00
_cell.angle_beta   90.00
_cell.angle_gamma   90.00
#
_symmetry.space_group_name_H-M   'P 1'
#
loop_
_entity.id
_entity.type
_entity.pdbx_description
1 polymer ?
#
loop_
_entity_poly.entity_id
_entity_poly.type
_entity_poly.pdbx_seq_one_letter_code
_entity_poly.pdbx_strand_id
1 'polypeptide(L)'
;MDQSDERLINQLKDDLRKQGYATAFDAEKDAGSQTDAAPAADDESGELDFMKAVNAFRAAKRCGDPSKVAAAERALQDFVRNEMRANEGCES
;
A
#
# COMPACT_ATOMS: atom_id res chain seq x y z
N MET A 1 29.56 1.63 3.02
CA MET A 1 28.91 2.27 1.86
C MET A 1 30.01 2.98 1.14
N ASP A 2 30.45 2.42 0.02
CA ASP A 2 31.55 2.96 -0.75
C ASP A 2 31.02 4.06 -1.69
N GLN A 3 31.87 5.03 -2.07
CA GLN A 3 31.47 6.13 -2.95
C GLN A 3 30.95 5.65 -4.33
N SER A 4 31.27 4.42 -4.71
CA SER A 4 30.70 3.74 -5.87
C SER A 4 29.21 3.43 -5.69
N ASP A 5 28.82 3.01 -4.50
CA ASP A 5 27.45 2.57 -4.19
C ASP A 5 26.51 3.77 -4.19
N GLU A 6 26.96 4.90 -3.62
CA GLU A 6 26.19 6.15 -3.62
C GLU A 6 25.93 6.68 -5.03
N ARG A 7 26.91 6.56 -5.93
CA ARG A 7 26.74 6.95 -7.34
C ARG A 7 25.74 6.05 -8.06
N LEU A 8 25.81 4.74 -7.82
CA LEU A 8 24.88 3.79 -8.41
C LEU A 8 23.45 4.04 -7.96
N ILE A 9 23.24 4.33 -6.67
CA ILE A 9 21.92 4.67 -6.12
C ILE A 9 21.36 5.94 -6.76
N ASN A 10 22.19 6.99 -6.89
CA ASN A 10 21.75 8.24 -7.52
C ASN A 10 21.42 8.07 -9.00
N GLN A 11 22.21 7.28 -9.73
CA GLN A 11 21.95 7.00 -11.14
C GLN A 11 20.65 6.20 -11.33
N LEU A 12 20.41 5.19 -10.48
CA LEU A 12 19.18 4.40 -10.51
C LEU A 12 17.95 5.27 -10.23
N LYS A 13 18.05 6.21 -9.28
CA LYS A 13 17.00 7.19 -8.98
C LYS A 13 16.66 8.06 -10.20
N ASP A 14 17.67 8.60 -10.87
CA ASP A 14 17.46 9.46 -12.03
C ASP A 14 16.87 8.71 -13.21
N ASP A 15 17.29 7.48 -13.44
CA ASP A 15 16.79 6.67 -14.55
C ASP A 15 15.35 6.20 -14.31
N LEU A 16 14.99 5.88 -13.06
CA LEU A 16 13.60 5.56 -12.70
C LEU A 16 12.67 6.78 -12.85
N ARG A 17 13.14 7.98 -12.46
CA ARG A 17 12.37 9.23 -12.66
C ARG A 17 12.17 9.56 -14.13
N LYS A 18 13.20 9.40 -14.97
CA LYS A 18 13.08 9.63 -16.43
C LYS A 18 12.08 8.69 -17.08
N GLN A 19 11.96 7.48 -16.56
CA GLN A 19 11.00 6.47 -17.03
C GLN A 19 9.59 6.66 -16.47
N GLY A 20 9.37 7.66 -15.60
CA GLY A 20 8.06 7.96 -15.02
C GLY A 20 7.61 6.97 -13.94
N TYR A 21 8.51 6.11 -13.45
CA TYR A 21 8.19 5.19 -12.36
C TYR A 21 8.18 5.94 -11.03
N ALA A 22 7.09 5.82 -10.28
CA ALA A 22 7.02 6.28 -8.89
C ALA A 22 7.98 5.43 -8.05
N THR A 23 9.03 6.03 -7.49
CA THR A 23 9.98 5.32 -6.65
C THR A 23 9.64 5.50 -5.17
N ALA A 24 9.92 4.49 -4.35
CA ALA A 24 9.78 4.60 -2.90
C ALA A 24 10.66 5.73 -2.28
N PHE A 25 11.63 6.26 -3.04
CA PHE A 25 12.43 7.42 -2.65
C PHE A 25 11.68 8.76 -2.78
N ASP A 26 10.66 8.83 -3.63
CA ASP A 26 9.84 10.04 -3.78
C ASP A 26 8.70 10.07 -2.74
N ALA A 27 8.40 8.93 -2.10
CA ALA A 27 7.40 8.80 -1.02
C ALA A 27 7.78 9.56 0.27
N GLU A 28 9.05 9.97 0.45
CA GLU A 28 9.46 10.79 1.60
C GLU A 28 9.11 12.28 1.43
N LYS A 29 8.89 12.76 0.19
CA LYS A 29 8.55 14.17 -0.04
C LYS A 29 7.05 14.41 -0.20
N ASP A 30 6.28 13.35 -0.44
CA ASP A 30 4.84 13.42 -0.65
C ASP A 30 4.13 12.30 0.13
N ALA A 31 4.07 12.44 1.45
CA ALA A 31 3.18 11.65 2.30
C ALA A 31 1.68 12.01 2.08
N GLY A 32 1.29 12.23 0.81
CA GLY A 32 0.00 12.75 0.42
C GLY A 32 -0.46 12.40 -1.00
N SER A 33 0.35 11.77 -1.86
CA SER A 33 -0.06 11.52 -3.25
C SER A 33 -0.50 10.07 -3.48
N GLN A 34 -1.80 9.94 -3.76
CA GLN A 34 -2.48 8.75 -4.27
C GLN A 34 -1.71 8.18 -5.47
N THR A 35 -1.25 6.94 -5.37
CA THR A 35 -0.86 6.16 -6.55
C THR A 35 -2.12 5.70 -7.28
N ASP A 36 -2.41 6.40 -8.36
CA ASP A 36 -3.21 5.97 -9.49
C ASP A 36 -2.45 4.81 -10.17
N ALA A 37 -2.83 3.57 -9.84
CA ALA A 37 -2.43 2.37 -10.58
C ALA A 37 -3.68 1.90 -11.35
N ALA A 38 -3.57 1.92 -12.69
CA ALA A 38 -4.60 1.44 -13.60
C ALA A 38 -4.51 -0.09 -13.78
N PRO A 39 -5.62 -0.75 -14.18
CA PRO A 39 -6.03 -1.93 -13.46
C PRO A 39 -5.59 -3.25 -14.07
N ALA A 40 -5.10 -4.16 -13.23
CA ALA A 40 -5.00 -5.58 -13.54
C ALA A 40 -6.34 -6.23 -13.15
N ALA A 41 -7.20 -6.39 -14.14
CA ALA A 41 -8.56 -6.90 -13.97
C ALA A 41 -8.58 -8.28 -13.28
N ASP A 42 -9.49 -8.37 -12.31
CA ASP A 42 -10.00 -9.54 -11.55
C ASP A 42 -9.36 -9.93 -10.20
N ASP A 43 -8.13 -9.52 -9.87
CA ASP A 43 -7.56 -9.73 -8.51
C ASP A 43 -7.37 -8.40 -7.73
N GLU A 44 -7.48 -7.27 -8.41
CA GLU A 44 -7.27 -5.95 -7.80
C GLU A 44 -8.41 -5.46 -6.93
N SER A 45 -9.64 -5.97 -7.05
CA SER A 45 -10.73 -5.51 -6.17
C SER A 45 -10.44 -5.81 -4.70
N GLY A 46 -9.90 -7.00 -4.41
CA GLY A 46 -9.48 -7.38 -3.06
C GLY A 46 -8.30 -6.55 -2.57
N GLU A 47 -7.31 -6.30 -3.42
CA GLU A 47 -6.15 -5.48 -3.06
C GLU A 47 -6.52 -4.01 -2.81
N LEU A 48 -7.37 -3.42 -3.66
CA LEU A 48 -7.85 -2.05 -3.51
C LEU A 48 -8.70 -1.90 -2.24
N ASP A 49 -9.57 -2.86 -1.93
CA ASP A 49 -10.39 -2.84 -0.72
C ASP A 49 -9.54 -3.07 0.54
N PHE A 50 -8.54 -3.94 0.49
CA PHE A 50 -7.56 -4.10 1.56
C PHE A 50 -6.78 -2.81 1.81
N MET A 51 -6.26 -2.19 0.76
CA MET A 51 -5.51 -0.93 0.84
C MET A 51 -6.38 0.21 1.38
N LYS A 52 -7.66 0.25 1.03
CA LYS A 52 -8.63 1.19 1.58
C LYS A 52 -8.84 0.97 3.09
N ALA A 53 -8.96 -0.28 3.54
CA ALA A 53 -9.06 -0.63 4.96
C ALA A 53 -7.79 -0.25 5.75
N VAL A 54 -6.61 -0.51 5.19
CA VAL A 54 -5.31 -0.12 5.79
C VAL A 54 -5.19 1.40 5.89
N ASN A 55 -5.59 2.14 4.87
CA ASN A 55 -5.56 3.60 4.88
C ASN A 55 -6.52 4.19 5.92
N ALA A 56 -7.71 3.60 6.09
CA ALA A 56 -8.65 3.99 7.13
C ALA A 56 -8.07 3.75 8.54
N PHE A 57 -7.39 2.61 8.77
CA PHE A 57 -6.70 2.33 10.03
C PHE A 57 -5.56 3.31 10.31
N ARG A 58 -4.74 3.63 9.30
CA ARG A 58 -3.68 4.65 9.41
C ARG A 58 -4.25 6.04 9.72
N ALA A 59 -5.38 6.41 9.12
CA ALA A 59 -6.07 7.66 9.42
C ALA A 59 -6.63 7.68 10.86
N ALA A 60 -7.21 6.56 11.32
CA ALA A 60 -7.68 6.41 12.69
C ALA A 60 -6.52 6.53 13.72
N LYS A 61 -5.36 5.93 13.43
CA LYS A 61 -4.15 6.07 14.25
C LYS A 61 -3.65 7.51 14.33
N ARG A 62 -3.68 8.26 13.22
CA ARG A 62 -3.33 9.69 13.19
C ARG A 62 -4.31 10.56 13.97
N CYS A 63 -5.59 10.17 14.03
CA CYS A 63 -6.62 10.85 14.81
C CYS A 63 -6.49 10.64 16.32
N GLY A 64 -5.76 9.59 16.77
CA GLY A 64 -5.54 9.30 18.19
C GLY A 64 -6.78 8.81 18.96
N ASP A 65 -7.88 8.51 18.27
CA ASP A 65 -9.12 8.03 18.88
C ASP A 65 -9.09 6.50 18.99
N PRO A 66 -8.99 5.93 20.21
CA PRO A 66 -8.86 4.49 20.41
C PRO A 66 -10.09 3.71 19.90
N SER A 67 -11.28 4.31 19.93
CA SER A 67 -12.51 3.66 19.47
C SER A 67 -12.52 3.52 17.95
N LYS A 68 -12.03 4.54 17.23
CA LYS A 68 -11.90 4.50 15.77
C LYS A 68 -10.79 3.57 15.31
N VAL A 69 -9.69 3.49 16.06
CA VAL A 69 -8.61 2.53 15.79
C VAL A 69 -9.11 1.10 15.94
N ALA A 70 -9.81 0.79 17.04
CA ALA A 70 -10.38 -0.54 17.26
C ALA A 70 -11.42 -0.93 16.20
N ALA A 71 -12.28 0.01 15.78
CA ALA A 71 -13.26 -0.23 14.72
C ALA A 71 -12.59 -0.51 13.36
N ALA A 72 -11.56 0.28 12.98
CA ALA A 72 -10.83 0.09 11.75
C ALA A 72 -9.98 -1.19 11.75
N GLU A 73 -9.40 -1.56 12.90
CA GLU A 73 -8.67 -2.82 13.06
C GLU A 73 -9.60 -4.02 12.90
N ARG A 74 -10.79 -3.97 13.49
CA ARG A 74 -11.80 -5.02 13.34
C ARG A 74 -12.23 -5.20 11.89
N ALA A 75 -12.46 -4.09 11.17
CA ALA A 75 -12.79 -4.13 9.74
C ALA A 75 -11.68 -4.77 8.90
N LEU A 76 -10.41 -4.51 9.22
CA LEU A 76 -9.27 -5.13 8.55
C LEU A 76 -9.19 -6.65 8.83
N GLN A 77 -9.39 -7.05 10.09
CA GLN A 77 -9.40 -8.47 10.47
C GLN A 77 -10.56 -9.23 9.81
N ASP A 78 -11.74 -8.62 9.75
CA ASP A 78 -12.92 -9.24 9.13
C ASP A 78 -12.75 -9.39 7.62
N PHE A 79 -12.14 -8.40 6.95
CA PHE A 79 -11.76 -8.51 5.54
C PHE A 79 -10.80 -9.68 5.30
N VAL A 80 -9.70 -9.76 6.05
CA VAL A 80 -8.70 -10.84 5.89
C VAL A 80 -9.30 -12.22 6.18
N ARG A 81 -10.17 -12.36 7.19
CA ARG A 81 -10.86 -13.64 7.44
C ARG A 81 -11.81 -14.01 6.30
N ASN A 82 -12.50 -13.03 5.71
CA ASN A 82 -13.39 -13.27 4.58
C ASN A 82 -12.62 -13.72 3.34
N GLU A 83 -11.50 -13.06 3.03
CA GLU A 83 -10.63 -13.43 1.93
C GLU A 83 -9.99 -14.81 2.13
N MET A 84 -9.49 -15.12 3.33
CA MET A 84 -8.95 -16.45 3.62
C MET A 84 -10.02 -17.53 3.47
N ARG A 85 -11.26 -17.28 3.93
CA ARG A 85 -12.38 -18.22 3.75
C ARG A 85 -12.80 -18.38 2.28
N ALA A 86 -12.75 -17.29 1.50
CA ALA A 86 -13.05 -17.32 0.07
C ALA A 86 -11.98 -18.09 -0.72
N ASN A 87 -10.71 -17.96 -0.32
CA ASN A 87 -9.58 -18.66 -0.94
C ASN A 87 -9.47 -20.14 -0.52
N GLU A 88 -9.95 -20.51 0.67
CA GLU A 88 -10.05 -21.91 1.13
C GLU A 88 -11.27 -22.66 0.55
N GLY A 89 -12.14 -21.98 -0.21
CA GLY A 89 -13.40 -22.51 -0.68
C GLY A 89 -13.64 -22.29 -2.17
N CYS A 90 -12.86 -22.95 -3.03
CA CYS A 90 -13.19 -23.19 -4.44
C CYS A 90 -12.53 -24.48 -4.98
N GLU A 91 -12.85 -25.62 -4.35
CA GLU A 91 -13.09 -26.88 -5.06
C GLU A 91 -14.58 -27.21 -4.91
N SER A 92 -15.36 -26.96 -5.96
CA SER A 92 -16.64 -27.63 -6.21
C SER A 92 -17.03 -27.49 -7.67
#